data_AF-A0A7C6F5S7-F1
#
_entry.id   AF-A0A7C6F5S7-F1
#
_cell.length_a   1.000
_cell.length_b   1.000
_cell.length_c   1.000
_cell.angle_alpha   90.00
_cell.angle_beta   90.00
_cell.angle_gamma   90.00
#
_symmetry.space_group_name_H-M   'P 1'
#
loop_
_entity.id
_entity.type
_entity.pdbx_description
1 polymer ?
#
loop_
_entity_poly.entity_id
_entity_poly.type
_entity_poly.pdbx_seq_one_letter_code
_entity_poly.pdbx_strand_id
1 'polypeptide(L)' 'MEETCIYYNTCPILTGKIHLEEKKLDEYKVRFCKGEKNAWGKCIRFQVREIAGKCPLDIMPDASMSPEVIIEKFDL' A
#
# COMPACT_ATOMS: atom_id res chain seq x y z
N MET A 1 17.54 11.67 -0.39
CA MET A 1 16.84 10.51 0.21
C MET A 1 15.52 10.42 -0.51
N GLU A 2 15.22 9.29 -1.15
CA GLU A 2 13.95 9.12 -1.88
C GLU A 2 12.77 9.36 -0.93
N GLU A 3 11.93 10.34 -1.27
CA GLU A 3 10.72 10.70 -0.51
C GLU A 3 9.53 9.78 -0.83
N THR A 4 9.78 8.70 -1.57
CA THR A 4 8.76 7.83 -2.14
C THR A 4 8.95 6.39 -1.68
N CYS A 5 7.84 5.66 -1.56
CA CYS A 5 7.84 4.24 -1.22
C CYS A 5 8.75 3.43 -2.16
N ILE A 6 9.57 2.52 -1.62
CA ILE A 6 10.45 1.62 -2.40
C ILE A 6 9.69 0.76 -3.43
N TYR A 7 8.39 0.55 -3.21
CA TYR A 7 7.52 -0.22 -4.08
C TYR A 7 6.66 0.63 -5.01
N TYR A 8 6.90 1.94 -5.09
CA TYR A 8 6.07 2.89 -5.85
C TYR A 8 5.82 2.40 -7.28
N ASN A 9 6.89 2.08 -8.01
CA ASN A 9 6.83 1.66 -9.41
C ASN A 9 6.18 0.28 -9.64
N THR A 10 6.01 -0.52 -8.58
CA THR A 10 5.40 -1.86 -8.66
C THR A 10 4.08 -1.96 -7.90
N CYS A 11 3.58 -0.86 -7.35
CA CYS A 11 2.37 -0.84 -6.56
C CYS A 11 1.15 -1.09 -7.47
N PRO A 12 0.30 -2.10 -7.20
CA PRO A 12 -0.87 -2.36 -8.05
C PRO A 12 -1.88 -1.20 -8.14
N ILE A 13 -1.91 -0.30 -7.15
CA ILE A 13 -2.75 0.90 -7.18
C ILE A 13 -2.16 1.95 -8.12
N LEU A 14 -0.85 2.16 -8.07
CA LEU A 14 -0.18 3.20 -8.86
C LEU A 14 0.05 2.79 -10.31
N THR A 15 0.19 1.49 -10.55
CA THR A 15 0.33 0.90 -11.90
C THR A 15 -1.02 0.69 -12.59
N GLY A 16 -2.14 1.01 -11.93
CA GLY A 16 -3.48 0.87 -12.51
C GLY A 16 -4.02 -0.56 -12.58
N LYS A 17 -3.30 -1.56 -12.03
CA LYS A 17 -3.80 -2.94 -11.92
C LYS A 17 -5.04 -3.02 -11.04
N ILE A 18 -5.11 -2.18 -10.01
CA ILE A 18 -6.33 -1.92 -9.23
C ILE A 18 -6.88 -0.59 -9.70
N HIS A 19 -8.09 -0.61 -10.25
CA HIS A 19 -8.78 0.60 -10.64
C HIS A 19 -9.43 1.27 -9.43
N LEU A 20 -9.09 2.55 -9.22
CA LEU A 20 -9.69 3.42 -8.22
C LEU A 20 -10.18 4.69 -8.91
N GLU A 21 -11.18 5.34 -8.33
CA GLU A 21 -11.53 6.70 -8.71
C GLU A 21 -10.31 7.63 -8.54
N GLU A 22 -10.13 8.57 -9.46
CA GLU A 22 -8.98 9.47 -9.50
C GLU A 22 -8.76 10.20 -8.18
N LYS A 23 -9.85 10.69 -7.57
CA LYS A 23 -9.82 11.36 -6.27
C LYS A 23 -9.25 10.45 -5.17
N LYS A 24 -9.67 9.18 -5.11
CA LYS A 24 -9.21 8.22 -4.11
C LYS A 24 -7.75 7.83 -4.33
N LEU A 25 -7.35 7.67 -5.58
CA LEU A 25 -5.97 7.43 -5.96
C LEU A 25 -5.05 8.57 -5.48
N ASP A 26 -5.47 9.82 -5.70
CA ASP A 26 -4.70 10.99 -5.27
C ASP A 26 -4.66 11.15 -3.75
N GLU A 27 -5.77 10.88 -3.05
CA GLU A 27 -5.79 10.79 -1.59
C GLU A 27 -4.74 9.79 -1.07
N TYR A 28 -4.66 8.60 -1.66
CA TYR A 28 -3.66 7.60 -1.28
C TYR A 28 -2.23 8.01 -1.61
N LYS A 29 -1.99 8.63 -2.78
CA LYS A 29 -0.67 9.16 -3.12
C LYS A 29 -0.22 10.19 -2.10
N VAL A 30 -1.07 11.15 -1.76
CA VAL A 30 -0.75 12.20 -0.77
C VAL A 30 -0.51 11.60 0.61
N ARG A 31 -1.42 10.73 1.06
CA ARG A 31 -1.36 10.18 2.43
C ARG A 31 -0.20 9.22 2.66
N PHE A 32 0.11 8.37 1.68
CA PHE A 32 1.05 7.26 1.89
C PHE A 32 2.31 7.32 1.03
N CYS A 33 2.30 8.03 -0.10
CA CYS A 33 3.44 8.05 -1.03
C CYS A 33 4.19 9.38 -1.08
N LYS A 34 3.52 10.51 -0.80
CA LYS A 34 4.05 11.88 -0.82
C LYS A 34 3.95 12.58 0.55
N GLY A 35 3.65 11.83 1.60
CA GLY A 35 3.50 12.36 2.96
C GLY A 35 4.84 12.64 3.62
N GLU A 36 4.84 12.72 4.95
CA GLU A 36 6.05 12.81 5.77
C GLU A 36 7.06 11.70 5.44
N LYS A 37 8.33 11.90 5.84
CA LYS A 37 9.37 10.87 5.68
C LYS A 37 8.87 9.53 6.24
N ASN A 38 8.91 8.49 5.41
CA ASN A 38 8.40 7.15 5.73
C ASN A 38 6.88 7.02 5.92
N ALA A 39 6.06 7.92 5.37
CA ALA A 39 4.59 7.81 5.40
C ALA A 39 4.08 6.47 4.83
N TRP A 40 4.82 5.85 3.91
CA TRP A 40 4.51 4.53 3.38
C TRP A 40 4.57 3.43 4.44
N GLY A 41 5.29 3.62 5.55
CA GLY A 41 5.27 2.73 6.70
C GLY A 41 3.90 2.64 7.38
N LYS A 42 2.98 3.58 7.13
CA LYS A 42 1.59 3.55 7.61
C LYS A 42 0.63 2.87 6.62
N CYS A 43 1.10 2.53 5.41
CA CYS A 43 0.29 1.83 4.41
C CYS A 43 0.25 0.34 4.75
N ILE A 44 -0.94 -0.21 4.99
CA ILE A 44 -1.10 -1.64 5.34
C ILE A 44 -0.53 -2.55 4.23
N ARG A 45 -0.72 -2.18 2.97
CA ARG A 45 -0.18 -2.95 1.84
C ARG A 45 1.36 -2.97 1.81
N PHE A 46 1.99 -1.88 2.24
CA PHE A 46 3.44 -1.83 2.38
C PHE A 46 3.88 -2.78 3.50
N GLN A 47 3.26 -2.70 4.67
CA GLN A 47 3.57 -3.55 5.82
C GLN A 47 3.40 -5.05 5.50
N VAL A 48 2.31 -5.43 4.85
CA VAL A 48 2.09 -6.83 4.42
C VAL A 48 3.19 -7.28 3.46
N ARG A 49 3.60 -6.43 2.51
CA ARG A 49 4.65 -6.78 1.55
C ARG A 49 6.02 -6.92 2.20
N GLU A 50 6.34 -6.13 3.22
CA GLU A 50 7.59 -6.29 3.98
C GLU A 50 7.65 -7.62 4.72
N ILE A 51 6.51 -8.14 5.18
CA ILE A 51 6.45 -9.39 5.96
C ILE A 51 6.36 -10.61 5.05
N ALA A 52 5.43 -10.60 4.09
CA ALA A 52 5.11 -11.77 3.25
C ALA A 52 5.75 -11.73 1.85
N GLY A 53 6.42 -10.63 1.48
CA GLY A 53 7.01 -10.45 0.14
C GLY A 53 5.99 -10.22 -0.99
N LYS A 54 4.68 -10.26 -0.68
CA LYS A 54 3.57 -10.13 -1.65
C LYS A 54 2.67 -8.96 -1.29
N CYS A 55 2.07 -8.35 -2.31
CA CYS A 55 1.14 -7.24 -2.14
C CYS A 55 -0.30 -7.73 -2.37
N PRO A 56 -1.18 -7.71 -1.36
CA PRO A 56 -2.57 -8.12 -1.53
C PRO A 56 -3.28 -7.19 -2.52
N LEU A 57 -4.09 -7.77 -3.41
CA LEU A 57 -4.85 -7.02 -4.42
C LEU A 57 -6.18 -6.50 -3.87
N ASP A 58 -6.80 -7.24 -2.93
CA ASP A 58 -8.12 -6.91 -2.38
C ASP A 58 -8.06 -6.02 -1.12
N ILE A 59 -6.86 -5.60 -0.73
CA ILE A 59 -6.63 -4.79 0.46
C ILE A 59 -6.19 -3.39 0.06
N MET A 60 -6.85 -2.39 0.63
CA MET A 60 -6.53 -0.98 0.43
C MET A 60 -5.47 -0.49 1.42
N PRO A 61 -4.73 0.60 1.10
CA PRO A 61 -3.69 1.17 1.95
C PRO A 61 -4.13 1.53 3.37
N ASP A 62 -5.40 1.90 3.55
CA ASP A 62 -6.03 2.34 4.80
C ASP A 62 -6.93 1.29 5.45
N ALA A 63 -6.75 0.01 5.11
CA ALA A 63 -7.48 -1.08 5.74
C ALA A 63 -7.34 -1.06 7.27
N SER A 64 -8.40 -1.40 8.00
CA SER A 64 -8.42 -1.42 9.47
C SER A 64 -7.82 -2.69 10.09
N MET A 65 -7.58 -3.72 9.28
CA MET A 65 -6.98 -4.98 9.73
C MET A 65 -5.47 -4.84 9.90
N SER A 66 -4.89 -5.57 10.86
CA SER A 66 -3.43 -5.64 11.00
C SER A 66 -2.82 -6.45 9.85
N PRO A 67 -1.52 -6.23 9.53
CA PRO A 67 -0.82 -6.97 8.49
C PRO A 67 -0.87 -8.50 8.70
N GLU A 68 -0.74 -8.96 9.94
CA GLU A 68 -0.71 -10.39 10.30
C GLU A 68 -2.07 -11.06 10.01
N VAL A 69 -3.17 -10.39 10.37
CA VAL A 69 -4.53 -10.87 10.08
C VAL A 69 -4.78 -10.95 8.58
N ILE A 70 -4.23 -10.01 7.80
CA ILE A 70 -4.33 -10.05 6.34
C ILE A 70 -3.51 -11.22 5.77
N ILE A 71 -2.29 -11.42 6.26
CA ILE A 71 -1.44 -12.51 5.79
C ILE A 71 -2.10 -13.87 6.03
N GLU A 72 -2.65 -14.08 7.23
CA GLU A 72 -3.36 -15.31 7.57
C GLU A 72 -4.64 -15.48 6.72
N LYS A 73 -5.45 -14.43 6.59
CA LYS A 73 -6.73 -14.50 5.87
C LYS A 73 -6.57 -14.76 4.38
N PHE A 74 -5.48 -14.30 3.77
CA PHE A 74 -5.23 -14.40 2.33
C PHE A 74 -4.13 -15.42 1.98
N ASP A 75 -3.63 -16.17 2.97
CA ASP A 75 -2.58 -17.20 2.81
C ASP A 75 -1.35 -16.69 2.03
N LEU A 76 -0.82 -15.54 2.46
CA LEU A 76 0.24 -14.79 1.76
C LEU A 76 1.66 -15.23 2.08
#